data_AF-A0A6M0C686-F1
#
_entry.id   AF-A0A6M0C686-F1
#
_cell.length_a   1.000
_cell.length_b   1.000
_cell.length_c   1.000
_cell.angle_alpha   90.00
_cell.angle_beta   90.00
_cell.angle_gamma   90.00
#
_symmetry.space_group_name_H-M   'P 1'
#
loop_
_entity.id
_entity.type
_entity.pdbx_description
1 polymer ?
#
loop_
_entity_poly.entity_id
_entity_poly.type
_entity_poly.pdbx_seq_one_letter_code
_entity_poly.pdbx_strand_id
1 'polypeptide(L)'
;MTDIQRPNYFTSQFLVEEDFNDEQSYHRDMRLRHNRLLHSWGVVTGLEVTKDGDKKVAVSEGMAIDNDGREIILLPDFERNTLNLDGLELNTTIEIAIIYHEIKDKPYRIGDKTKYTRITERPKFIIYRGKKRENCDDDHLEVRTGSAPTDGNVILLARVNLDNNGNVSTVEDSRKLAGGKTKWSDGENNSIYYNDGNVGIGTTSIHNPQSWDKALDILGSRHARFNVRSGGGVVTSVFSHNNWNGARGIIGTESNHPLTLATGYRHRMTIDTSGRVGIGTTNPSEKLEVNGTVKATKFEGDGSGLTGISGGGKWKTLEDNFIRYQGGVFVGNRLPSPKNNN
;
A
#
# COMPACT_ATOMS: atom_id res chain seq x y z
N MET A 1 11.33 18.14 -21.66
CA MET A 1 12.18 17.07 -22.20
C MET A 1 12.66 17.54 -23.57
N THR A 2 13.95 17.42 -23.84
CA THR A 2 14.51 17.70 -25.18
C THR A 2 14.41 16.46 -26.06
N ASP A 3 14.44 16.66 -27.37
CA ASP A 3 14.54 15.55 -28.31
C ASP A 3 15.88 14.83 -28.15
N ILE A 4 15.86 13.50 -28.28
CA ILE A 4 17.09 12.69 -28.35
C ILE A 4 17.29 12.33 -29.81
N GLN A 5 18.45 12.69 -30.35
CA GLN A 5 18.84 12.40 -31.71
C GLN A 5 19.80 11.23 -31.73
N ARG A 6 19.59 10.27 -32.64
CA ARG A 6 20.51 9.16 -32.90
C ARG A 6 21.30 9.46 -34.18
N PRO A 7 22.63 9.29 -34.19
CA PRO A 7 23.39 9.37 -35.42
C PRO A 7 22.87 8.39 -36.48
N ASN A 8 22.75 8.87 -37.72
CA ASN A 8 22.37 8.06 -38.88
C ASN A 8 23.55 7.98 -39.85
N TYR A 9 24.41 6.98 -39.64
CA TYR A 9 25.60 6.78 -40.44
C TYR A 9 25.28 6.38 -41.88
N PHE A 10 26.10 6.84 -42.83
CA PHE A 10 25.98 6.48 -44.24
C PHE A 10 27.34 6.17 -44.88
N THR A 11 27.33 5.44 -45.98
CA THR A 11 28.55 5.03 -46.68
C THR A 11 29.38 6.24 -47.10
N SER A 12 30.69 6.16 -46.87
CA SER A 12 31.66 7.22 -47.18
C SER A 12 31.51 8.50 -46.35
N GLN A 13 30.75 8.47 -45.24
CA GLN A 13 30.78 9.54 -44.25
C GLN A 13 32.17 9.62 -43.60
N PHE A 14 32.71 10.83 -43.50
CA PHE A 14 33.91 11.11 -42.71
C PHE A 14 33.49 11.39 -41.27
N LEU A 15 33.91 10.53 -40.33
CA LEU A 15 33.55 10.63 -38.92
C LEU A 15 34.50 11.58 -38.17
N VAL A 16 33.94 12.48 -37.37
CA VAL A 16 34.68 13.43 -36.52
C VAL A 16 34.36 13.23 -35.04
N GLU A 17 35.09 13.91 -34.15
CA GLU A 17 34.91 13.86 -32.69
C GLU A 17 33.44 14.09 -32.27
N GLU A 18 32.73 14.99 -32.96
CA GLU A 18 31.34 15.31 -32.69
C GLU A 18 30.39 14.13 -32.94
N ASP A 19 30.56 13.36 -34.02
CA ASP A 19 29.70 12.19 -34.30
C ASP A 19 29.76 11.16 -33.16
N PHE A 20 30.95 10.93 -32.60
CA PHE A 20 31.13 10.01 -31.48
C PHE A 20 30.63 10.57 -30.15
N ASN A 21 30.67 11.89 -29.97
CA ASN A 21 30.07 12.54 -28.80
C ASN A 21 28.54 12.47 -28.85
N ASP A 22 27.96 12.63 -30.04
CA ASP A 22 26.53 12.51 -30.28
C ASP A 22 26.07 11.06 -30.08
N GLU A 23 26.83 10.07 -30.56
CA GLU A 23 26.52 8.65 -30.31
C GLU A 23 26.54 8.30 -28.81
N GLN A 24 27.57 8.76 -28.08
CA GLN A 24 27.66 8.54 -26.64
C GLN A 24 26.53 9.24 -25.89
N SER A 25 26.22 10.50 -26.25
CA SER A 25 25.14 11.27 -25.66
C SER A 25 23.79 10.61 -25.92
N TYR A 26 23.55 10.08 -27.12
CA TYR A 26 22.35 9.31 -27.45
C TYR A 26 22.15 8.14 -26.48
N HIS A 27 23.18 7.31 -26.29
CA HIS A 27 23.09 6.14 -25.41
C HIS A 27 22.90 6.51 -23.94
N ARG A 28 23.64 7.52 -23.46
CA ARG A 28 23.51 8.04 -22.09
C ARG A 28 22.12 8.59 -21.86
N ASP A 29 21.66 9.51 -22.70
CA ASP A 29 20.40 10.22 -22.52
C ASP A 29 19.18 9.28 -22.63
N MET A 30 19.26 8.25 -23.49
CA MET A 30 18.24 7.19 -23.55
C MET A 30 18.18 6.39 -22.25
N ARG A 31 19.34 6.05 -21.65
CA ARG A 31 19.40 5.33 -20.37
C ARG A 31 18.86 6.19 -19.22
N LEU A 32 19.30 7.45 -19.12
CA LEU A 32 18.80 8.38 -18.11
C LEU A 32 17.28 8.59 -18.25
N ARG A 33 16.77 8.70 -19.49
CA ARG A 33 15.33 8.80 -19.75
C ARG A 33 14.57 7.55 -19.30
N HIS A 34 15.10 6.36 -19.59
CA HIS A 34 14.51 5.10 -19.14
C HIS A 34 14.40 5.07 -17.62
N ASN A 35 15.51 5.32 -16.93
CA ASN A 35 15.60 5.33 -15.47
C ASN A 35 14.65 6.36 -14.87
N ARG A 36 14.67 7.60 -15.34
CA ARG A 36 13.84 8.69 -14.81
C ARG A 36 12.34 8.51 -15.06
N LEU A 37 11.93 7.88 -16.16
CA LEU A 37 10.51 7.76 -16.51
C LEU A 37 9.86 6.48 -15.98
N LEU A 38 10.62 5.40 -15.84
CA LEU A 38 10.10 4.11 -15.40
C LEU A 38 10.36 3.82 -13.92
N HIS A 39 11.38 4.44 -13.33
CA HIS A 39 11.80 4.18 -11.95
C HIS A 39 11.71 5.43 -11.08
N SER A 40 11.36 5.23 -9.80
CA SER A 40 11.61 6.21 -8.76
C SER A 40 13.09 6.20 -8.38
N TRP A 41 13.60 7.34 -7.93
CA TRP A 41 14.96 7.43 -7.39
C TRP A 41 15.06 6.76 -6.01
N GLY A 42 16.25 6.27 -5.68
CA GLY A 42 16.56 5.55 -4.45
C GLY A 42 17.62 4.47 -4.63
N VAL A 43 17.86 3.69 -3.58
CA VAL A 43 18.71 2.50 -3.57
C VAL A 43 17.97 1.36 -4.29
N VAL A 44 18.61 0.78 -5.30
CA VAL A 44 18.10 -0.40 -6.02
C VAL A 44 18.43 -1.66 -5.24
N THR A 45 19.67 -1.78 -4.77
CA THR A 45 20.16 -2.89 -3.96
C THR A 45 21.46 -2.49 -3.24
N GLY A 46 21.76 -3.14 -2.12
CA GLY A 46 23.00 -2.93 -1.38
C GLY A 46 23.12 -1.55 -0.74
N LEU A 47 24.32 -0.95 -0.78
CA LEU A 47 24.62 0.38 -0.22
C LEU A 47 24.27 0.51 1.27
N GLU A 48 24.36 -0.60 2.00
CA GLU A 48 24.13 -0.64 3.44
C GLU A 48 25.31 -0.04 4.19
N VAL A 49 25.04 0.83 5.16
CA VAL A 49 26.07 1.41 6.02
C VAL A 49 26.18 0.57 7.29
N THR A 50 27.38 0.11 7.61
CA THR A 50 27.66 -0.66 8.83
C THR A 50 28.81 -0.04 9.61
N LYS A 51 28.86 -0.27 10.92
CA LYS A 51 29.99 0.14 11.75
C LYS A 51 31.22 -0.71 11.40
N ASP A 52 32.34 -0.06 11.08
CA ASP A 52 33.61 -0.69 10.67
C ASP A 52 34.78 -0.25 11.57
N GLY A 53 34.48 0.03 12.84
CA GLY A 53 35.40 0.52 13.85
C GLY A 53 34.81 1.68 14.64
N ASP A 54 35.55 2.16 15.63
CA ASP A 54 35.05 3.23 16.51
C ASP A 54 34.76 4.51 15.76
N LYS A 55 35.65 4.93 14.85
CA LYS A 55 35.48 6.15 14.06
C LYS A 55 35.39 5.86 12.57
N LYS A 56 34.75 4.74 12.19
CA LYS A 56 34.67 4.28 10.81
C LYS A 56 33.33 3.62 10.53
N VAL A 57 32.84 3.82 9.31
CA VAL A 57 31.70 3.07 8.76
C VAL A 57 32.08 2.52 7.39
N ALA A 58 31.55 1.36 7.03
CA ALA A 58 31.69 0.78 5.69
C ALA A 58 30.36 0.87 4.95
N VAL A 59 30.44 1.02 3.63
CA VAL A 59 29.27 0.96 2.73
C VAL A 59 29.39 -0.29 1.86
N SER A 60 28.37 -1.15 1.87
CA SER A 60 28.36 -2.35 1.03
C SER A 60 28.18 -2.02 -0.44
N GLU A 61 28.73 -2.87 -1.31
CA GLU A 61 28.50 -2.80 -2.75
C GLU A 61 27.00 -2.70 -3.09
N GLY A 62 26.69 -2.05 -4.21
CA GLY A 62 25.30 -1.85 -4.58
C GLY A 62 25.10 -0.78 -5.63
N MET A 63 23.83 -0.47 -5.86
CA MET A 63 23.41 0.47 -6.88
C MET A 63 22.29 1.36 -6.36
N ALA A 64 22.34 2.62 -6.72
CA ALA A 64 21.23 3.56 -6.60
C ALA A 64 20.97 4.26 -7.94
N ILE A 65 19.77 4.83 -8.06
CA ILE A 65 19.38 5.70 -9.15
C ILE A 65 18.96 7.04 -8.54
N ASP A 66 19.49 8.13 -9.07
CA ASP A 66 19.10 9.47 -8.62
C ASP A 66 17.88 10.03 -9.38
N ASN A 67 17.39 11.20 -8.98
CA ASN A 67 16.18 11.80 -9.56
C ASN A 67 16.35 12.25 -11.02
N ASP A 68 17.59 12.45 -11.48
CA ASP A 68 17.90 12.71 -12.89
C ASP A 68 18.00 11.42 -13.72
N GLY A 69 17.97 10.24 -13.08
CA GLY A 69 18.05 8.92 -13.70
C GLY A 69 19.47 8.37 -13.81
N ARG A 70 20.45 9.01 -13.16
CA ARG A 70 21.86 8.59 -13.19
C ARG A 70 22.07 7.40 -12.27
N GLU A 71 22.90 6.47 -12.72
CA GLU A 71 23.22 5.23 -12.01
C GLU A 71 24.42 5.49 -11.10
N ILE A 72 24.27 5.22 -9.81
CA ILE A 72 25.32 5.35 -8.80
C ILE A 72 25.70 3.93 -8.39
N ILE A 73 26.87 3.46 -8.82
CA ILE A 73 27.27 2.05 -8.65
C ILE A 73 28.52 1.99 -7.75
N LEU A 74 28.39 1.34 -6.60
CA LEU A 74 29.52 1.00 -5.75
C LEU A 74 29.90 -0.46 -6.01
N LEU A 75 31.08 -0.66 -6.59
CA LEU A 75 31.59 -1.98 -6.98
C LEU A 75 32.23 -2.71 -5.77
N PRO A 76 32.32 -4.06 -5.81
CA PRO A 76 32.93 -4.87 -4.73
C PRO A 76 34.35 -4.46 -4.37
N ASP A 77 35.19 -4.22 -5.39
CA ASP A 77 36.61 -3.88 -5.22
C ASP A 77 36.84 -2.36 -5.13
N PHE A 78 35.84 -1.61 -4.68
CA PHE A 78 36.00 -0.17 -4.52
C PHE A 78 36.92 0.11 -3.33
N GLU A 79 38.17 0.48 -3.62
CA GLU A 79 39.26 0.67 -2.64
C GLU A 79 38.94 1.63 -1.46
N ARG A 80 37.83 2.37 -1.51
CA ARG A 80 37.44 3.37 -0.50
C ARG A 80 35.96 3.32 -0.13
N ASN A 81 35.44 2.14 0.19
CA ASN A 81 34.07 2.00 0.72
C ASN A 81 33.99 2.17 2.25
N THR A 82 35.13 2.24 2.95
CA THR A 82 35.20 2.62 4.37
C THR A 82 35.41 4.13 4.52
N LEU A 83 34.48 4.79 5.22
CA LEU A 83 34.51 6.22 5.50
C LEU A 83 35.12 6.44 6.89
N ASN A 84 36.24 7.17 6.93
CA ASN A 84 36.79 7.65 8.19
C ASN A 84 35.86 8.75 8.75
N LEU A 85 35.52 8.68 10.04
CA LEU A 85 34.67 9.60 10.79
C LEU A 85 35.44 10.42 11.85
N ASP A 86 36.76 10.28 11.94
CA ASP A 86 37.58 11.02 12.90
C ASP A 86 37.53 12.55 12.68
N GLY A 87 37.71 13.32 13.74
CA GLY A 87 37.65 14.80 13.68
C GLY A 87 36.28 15.40 13.39
N LEU A 88 35.21 14.61 13.33
CA LEU A 88 33.83 15.12 13.28
C LEU A 88 33.38 15.60 14.68
N GLU A 89 32.31 16.40 14.72
CA GLU A 89 31.72 16.84 15.98
C GLU A 89 31.32 15.64 16.86
N LEU A 90 31.53 15.78 18.17
CA LEU A 90 31.20 14.76 19.16
C LEU A 90 29.73 14.86 19.55
N ASN A 91 29.14 13.78 20.04
CA ASN A 91 27.75 13.73 20.52
C ASN A 91 26.75 14.31 19.50
N THR A 92 26.86 13.88 18.25
CA THR A 92 26.09 14.42 17.12
C THR A 92 25.56 13.32 16.21
N THR A 93 24.59 13.65 15.38
CA THR A 93 24.08 12.78 14.32
C THR A 93 24.52 13.30 12.97
N ILE A 94 25.30 12.50 12.25
CA ILE A 94 25.71 12.78 10.87
C ILE A 94 24.87 12.00 9.87
N GLU A 95 24.85 12.47 8.63
CA GLU A 95 24.09 11.86 7.54
C GLU A 95 25.07 11.40 6.45
N ILE A 96 25.11 10.09 6.18
CA ILE A 96 25.94 9.50 5.14
C ILE A 96 25.12 9.42 3.85
N ALA A 97 25.62 10.04 2.79
CA ALA A 97 24.98 10.06 1.48
C ALA A 97 25.95 9.69 0.36
N ILE A 98 25.39 9.28 -0.77
CA ILE A 98 26.13 8.96 -1.99
C ILE A 98 25.54 9.75 -3.17
N ILE A 99 26.41 10.25 -4.05
CA ILE A 99 26.02 10.99 -5.26
C ILE A 99 26.74 10.45 -6.49
N TYR A 100 26.16 10.69 -7.66
CA TYR A 100 26.83 10.50 -8.94
C TYR A 100 27.94 11.54 -9.13
N HIS A 101 29.10 11.11 -9.64
CA HIS A 101 30.21 12.00 -9.93
C HIS A 101 30.95 11.56 -11.20
N GLU A 102 31.32 12.52 -12.04
CA GLU A 102 32.14 12.31 -13.24
C GLU A 102 33.57 12.80 -12.99
N ILE A 103 34.53 11.89 -13.13
CA ILE A 103 35.95 12.19 -13.02
C ILE A 103 36.53 12.25 -14.43
N LYS A 104 37.15 13.37 -14.79
CA LYS A 104 37.93 13.48 -16.02
C LYS A 104 39.29 12.81 -15.81
N ASP A 105 39.49 11.68 -16.45
CA ASP A 105 40.62 10.80 -16.25
C ASP A 105 41.61 10.80 -17.42
N LYS A 106 42.84 10.39 -17.11
CA LYS A 106 43.94 10.21 -18.08
C LYS A 106 44.16 11.49 -18.92
N PRO A 107 44.71 12.55 -18.28
CA PRO A 107 44.96 13.82 -18.94
C PRO A 107 45.97 13.68 -20.08
N TYR A 108 45.78 14.44 -21.15
CA TYR A 108 46.75 14.57 -22.24
C TYR A 108 46.80 16.03 -22.72
N ARG A 109 47.93 16.44 -23.28
CA ARG A 109 48.15 17.83 -23.71
C ARG A 109 47.92 18.00 -25.20
N ILE A 110 47.17 19.03 -25.57
CA ILE A 110 47.13 19.60 -26.92
C ILE A 110 47.58 21.06 -26.81
N GLY A 111 48.83 21.32 -27.21
CA GLY A 111 49.47 22.62 -26.99
C GLY A 111 49.43 23.00 -25.50
N ASP A 112 48.83 24.15 -25.20
CA ASP A 112 48.68 24.68 -23.83
C ASP A 112 47.40 24.21 -23.12
N LYS A 113 46.55 23.41 -23.79
CA LYS A 113 45.31 22.89 -23.21
C LYS A 113 45.51 21.47 -22.69
N THR A 114 45.06 21.22 -21.47
CA THR A 114 44.87 19.86 -20.94
C THR A 114 43.49 19.37 -21.36
N LYS A 115 43.45 18.28 -22.12
CA LYS A 115 42.25 17.48 -22.39
C LYS A 115 42.34 16.16 -21.62
N TYR A 116 41.27 15.38 -21.64
CA TYR A 116 41.18 14.10 -20.92
C TYR A 116 40.71 13.03 -21.89
N THR A 117 41.29 11.84 -21.78
CA THR A 117 40.98 10.74 -22.70
C THR A 117 39.85 9.87 -22.18
N ARG A 118 39.46 9.97 -20.90
CA ARG A 118 38.41 9.17 -20.29
C ARG A 118 37.54 10.02 -19.36
N ILE A 119 36.27 9.65 -19.26
CA ILE A 119 35.38 10.09 -18.18
C ILE A 119 35.03 8.82 -17.41
N THR A 120 35.23 8.86 -16.10
CA THR A 120 34.91 7.76 -15.20
C THR A 120 33.72 8.17 -14.35
N GLU A 121 32.62 7.45 -14.49
CA GLU A 121 31.41 7.59 -13.68
C GLU A 121 31.59 6.78 -12.41
N ARG A 122 31.65 7.45 -11.25
CA ARG A 122 31.85 6.80 -9.95
C ARG A 122 31.04 7.50 -8.86
N PRO A 123 30.70 6.78 -7.78
CA PRO A 123 30.08 7.41 -6.63
C PRO A 123 31.06 8.34 -5.92
N LYS A 124 30.51 9.40 -5.32
CA LYS A 124 31.20 10.20 -4.31
C LYS A 124 30.38 10.19 -3.02
N PHE A 125 31.05 9.96 -1.90
CA PHE A 125 30.42 9.99 -0.59
C PHE A 125 30.38 11.40 -0.04
N ILE A 126 29.29 11.73 0.65
CA ILE A 126 29.12 13.00 1.34
C ILE A 126 28.67 12.73 2.77
N ILE A 127 29.34 13.38 3.72
CA ILE A 127 28.92 13.45 5.11
C ILE A 127 28.27 14.82 5.33
N TYR A 128 26.96 14.79 5.57
CA TYR A 128 26.20 15.96 5.97
C TYR A 128 26.20 16.09 7.50
N ARG A 129 25.94 17.31 7.98
CA ARG A 129 26.00 17.71 9.41
C ARG A 129 27.38 17.51 10.04
N GLY A 130 28.43 17.47 9.24
CA GLY A 130 29.82 17.40 9.72
C GLY A 130 30.50 18.76 9.69
N LYS A 131 31.56 18.93 10.49
CA LYS A 131 32.53 20.03 10.32
C LYS A 131 33.59 19.63 9.30
N LYS A 132 34.00 20.59 8.47
CA LYS A 132 35.08 20.41 7.50
C LYS A 132 36.37 20.04 8.23
N ARG A 133 36.99 18.94 7.83
CA ARG A 133 38.27 18.48 8.39
C ARG A 133 39.44 19.34 7.91
N GLU A 134 40.42 19.55 8.78
CA GLU A 134 41.76 19.93 8.35
C GLU A 134 42.44 18.70 7.71
N ASN A 135 42.97 18.82 6.49
CA ASN A 135 43.74 17.80 5.74
C ASN A 135 42.98 16.63 5.07
N CYS A 136 41.76 16.82 4.55
CA CYS A 136 41.13 15.82 3.68
C CYS A 136 41.28 16.18 2.19
N ASP A 137 42.42 15.80 1.60
CA ASP A 137 42.57 15.65 0.14
C ASP A 137 42.12 14.25 -0.29
N ASP A 138 40.91 13.84 0.12
CA ASP A 138 40.26 12.66 -0.43
C ASP A 138 39.13 13.11 -1.35
N ASP A 139 39.40 13.11 -2.66
CA ASP A 139 38.45 13.49 -3.69
C ASP A 139 37.13 12.69 -3.64
N HIS A 140 37.10 11.56 -2.92
CA HIS A 140 35.95 10.66 -2.82
C HIS A 140 35.04 10.89 -1.61
N LEU A 141 35.45 11.72 -0.64
CA LEU A 141 34.68 12.01 0.57
C LEU A 141 34.58 13.52 0.84
N GLU A 142 33.38 14.07 0.71
CA GLU A 142 33.10 15.47 0.99
C GLU A 142 32.36 15.63 2.32
N VAL A 143 32.76 16.59 3.15
CA VAL A 143 32.04 16.93 4.38
C VAL A 143 31.35 18.28 4.22
N ARG A 144 30.04 18.30 4.45
CA ARG A 144 29.18 19.49 4.34
C ARG A 144 28.51 19.81 5.67
N THR A 145 28.37 21.10 5.92
CA THR A 145 27.50 21.61 6.98
C THR A 145 26.05 21.62 6.49
N GLY A 146 25.08 21.36 7.38
CA GLY A 146 23.65 21.26 7.03
C GLY A 146 23.19 19.82 6.74
N SER A 147 21.88 19.64 6.55
CA SER A 147 21.28 18.33 6.29
C SER A 147 21.34 17.94 4.82
N ALA A 148 21.29 16.64 4.52
CA ALA A 148 21.17 16.14 3.16
C ALA A 148 19.88 16.66 2.48
N PRO A 149 19.95 17.15 1.24
CA PRO A 149 18.78 17.52 0.46
C PRO A 149 17.81 16.34 0.25
N THR A 150 16.52 16.63 0.10
CA THR A 150 15.46 15.65 -0.19
C THR A 150 15.01 15.65 -1.66
N ASP A 151 15.82 16.24 -2.54
CA ASP A 151 15.54 16.39 -3.97
C ASP A 151 15.69 15.09 -4.79
N GLY A 152 16.26 14.05 -4.18
CA GLY A 152 16.51 12.75 -4.81
C GLY A 152 17.74 12.70 -5.70
N ASN A 153 18.48 13.80 -5.85
CA ASN A 153 19.80 13.82 -6.49
C ASN A 153 20.91 13.41 -5.51
N VAL A 154 20.63 13.55 -4.21
CA VAL A 154 21.43 13.01 -3.12
C VAL A 154 20.72 11.80 -2.54
N ILE A 155 21.39 10.65 -2.52
CA ILE A 155 20.83 9.41 -1.95
C ILE A 155 21.34 9.27 -0.51
N LEU A 156 20.46 9.54 0.45
CA LEU A 156 20.73 9.31 1.86
C LEU A 156 20.78 7.80 2.13
N LEU A 157 21.86 7.34 2.77
CA LEU A 157 22.07 5.94 3.10
C LEU A 157 21.79 5.66 4.57
N ALA A 158 22.35 6.48 5.47
CA ALA A 158 22.17 6.27 6.90
C ALA A 158 22.32 7.55 7.71
N ARG A 159 21.73 7.53 8.90
CA ARG A 159 22.07 8.45 10.00
C ARG A 159 22.99 7.72 10.97
N VAL A 160 24.11 8.33 11.30
CA VAL A 160 25.11 7.74 12.19
C VAL A 160 25.23 8.62 13.43
N ASN A 161 24.95 8.05 14.59
CA ASN A 161 25.10 8.74 15.86
C ASN A 161 26.53 8.55 16.37
N LEU A 162 27.19 9.65 16.75
CA LEU A 162 28.51 9.67 17.37
C LEU A 162 28.37 9.98 18.86
N ASP A 163 29.09 9.24 19.71
CA ASP A 163 29.07 9.45 21.16
C ASP A 163 29.96 10.62 21.60
N ASN A 164 30.12 10.80 22.92
CA ASN A 164 30.96 11.84 23.52
C ASN A 164 32.46 11.71 23.17
N ASN A 165 32.90 10.55 22.67
CA ASN A 165 34.27 10.30 22.23
C ASN A 165 34.41 10.36 20.70
N GLY A 166 33.31 10.65 19.99
CA GLY A 166 33.24 10.65 18.53
C GLY A 166 33.16 9.24 17.94
N ASN A 167 32.86 8.24 18.76
CA ASN A 167 32.73 6.86 18.29
C ASN A 167 31.31 6.61 17.76
N VAL A 168 31.19 5.78 16.73
CA VAL A 168 29.93 5.30 16.18
C VAL A 168 29.16 4.53 17.25
N SER A 169 28.05 5.08 17.71
CA SER A 169 27.16 4.48 18.69
C SER A 169 26.02 3.70 18.03
N THR A 170 25.38 4.29 17.02
CA THR A 170 24.37 3.60 16.20
C THR A 170 24.47 4.01 14.73
N VAL A 171 24.01 3.11 13.86
CA VAL A 171 23.81 3.35 12.43
C VAL A 171 22.35 3.03 12.13
N GLU A 172 21.58 4.05 11.75
CA GLU A 172 20.16 3.95 11.41
C GLU A 172 20.00 3.97 9.89
N ASP A 173 19.41 2.92 9.35
CA ASP A 173 19.09 2.84 7.92
C ASP A 173 18.14 3.97 7.53
N SER A 174 18.52 4.72 6.50
CA SER A 174 17.73 5.82 5.94
C SER A 174 17.55 5.68 4.43
N ARG A 175 17.85 4.50 3.87
CA ARG A 175 17.75 4.23 2.43
C ARG A 175 16.29 4.26 2.01
N LYS A 176 15.98 5.11 1.04
CA LYS A 176 14.76 4.99 0.24
C LYS A 176 15.01 4.00 -0.90
N LEU A 177 14.17 2.98 -1.05
CA LEU A 177 14.29 2.06 -2.17
C LEU A 177 13.77 2.67 -3.48
N ALA A 178 14.50 2.42 -4.57
CA ALA A 178 14.03 2.66 -5.92
C ALA A 178 13.03 1.57 -6.33
N GLY A 179 11.98 1.95 -7.05
CA GLY A 179 10.94 1.04 -7.52
C GLY A 179 10.35 1.49 -8.85
N GLY A 180 9.47 0.68 -9.46
CA GLY A 180 8.74 1.12 -10.65
C GLY A 180 7.82 2.31 -10.32
N LYS A 181 7.67 3.28 -11.24
CA LYS A 181 6.67 4.34 -11.14
C LYS A 181 5.27 3.77 -11.36
N THR A 182 4.71 3.18 -10.31
CA THR A 182 3.34 2.66 -10.31
C THR A 182 2.51 3.39 -9.26
N LYS A 183 1.19 3.43 -9.45
CA LYS A 183 0.27 3.96 -8.41
C LYS A 183 0.14 3.03 -7.20
N TRP A 184 0.66 1.82 -7.32
CA TRP A 184 0.71 0.82 -6.26
C TRP A 184 2.12 0.80 -5.63
N SER A 185 2.22 0.88 -4.31
CA SER A 185 3.49 0.87 -3.57
C SER A 185 3.49 -0.20 -2.48
N ASP A 186 4.66 -0.71 -2.08
CA ASP A 186 4.83 -1.81 -1.10
C ASP A 186 4.88 -1.37 0.38
N GLY A 187 4.92 -0.04 0.62
CA GLY A 187 4.78 0.62 1.93
C GLY A 187 5.50 -0.07 3.09
N GLU A 188 6.76 -0.43 2.85
CA GLU A 188 7.77 -0.97 3.80
C GLU A 188 7.47 -2.35 4.43
N ASN A 189 6.23 -2.85 4.35
CA ASN A 189 5.80 -4.08 5.05
C ASN A 189 5.26 -5.17 4.10
N ASN A 190 5.81 -5.28 2.89
CA ASN A 190 5.38 -6.25 1.86
C ASN A 190 3.86 -6.19 1.58
N SER A 191 3.27 -5.01 1.75
CA SER A 191 1.83 -4.76 1.63
C SER A 191 1.61 -3.84 0.45
N ILE A 192 0.67 -4.16 -0.44
CA ILE A 192 0.43 -3.33 -1.62
C ILE A 192 -0.62 -2.26 -1.30
N TYR A 193 -0.22 -0.99 -1.37
CA TYR A 193 -1.04 0.20 -1.12
C TYR A 193 -1.41 0.92 -2.41
N TYR A 194 -2.60 1.53 -2.42
CA TYR A 194 -3.03 2.49 -3.42
C TYR A 194 -3.64 3.69 -2.71
N ASN A 195 -2.94 4.83 -2.75
CA ASN A 195 -3.30 6.01 -1.96
C ASN A 195 -3.89 7.16 -2.81
N ASP A 196 -3.92 7.02 -4.14
CA ASP A 196 -4.31 8.08 -5.08
C ASP A 196 -5.65 7.79 -5.77
N GLY A 197 -6.68 8.63 -5.63
CA GLY A 197 -7.94 8.48 -6.38
C GLY A 197 -8.67 7.14 -6.20
N ASN A 198 -9.48 6.74 -7.19
CA ASN A 198 -10.32 5.53 -7.16
C ASN A 198 -9.69 4.38 -7.97
N VAL A 199 -10.15 3.14 -7.73
CA VAL A 199 -9.76 1.95 -8.50
C VAL A 199 -10.94 1.47 -9.35
N GLY A 200 -10.74 1.35 -10.67
CA GLY A 200 -11.72 0.80 -11.59
C GLY A 200 -11.23 -0.52 -12.19
N ILE A 201 -12.08 -1.56 -12.18
CA ILE A 201 -11.84 -2.84 -12.84
C ILE A 201 -12.91 -3.00 -13.92
N GLY A 202 -12.50 -2.99 -15.20
CA GLY A 202 -13.42 -3.06 -16.34
C GLY A 202 -14.13 -1.74 -16.69
N THR A 203 -13.77 -0.64 -16.03
CA THR A 203 -14.29 0.71 -16.32
C THR A 203 -13.24 1.78 -16.05
N THR A 204 -13.27 2.87 -16.84
CA THR A 204 -12.57 4.14 -16.57
C THR A 204 -13.52 5.24 -16.08
N SER A 205 -14.84 5.02 -16.21
CA SER A 205 -15.88 5.89 -15.66
C SER A 205 -16.35 5.30 -14.33
N ILE A 206 -15.68 5.68 -13.25
CA ILE A 206 -15.96 5.19 -11.90
C ILE A 206 -17.36 5.62 -11.46
N HIS A 207 -18.20 4.67 -11.05
CA HIS A 207 -19.50 4.94 -10.44
C HIS A 207 -19.34 5.41 -8.98
N ASN A 208 -19.18 6.73 -8.82
CA ASN A 208 -19.07 7.40 -7.52
C ASN A 208 -19.88 8.72 -7.48
N PRO A 209 -21.21 8.67 -7.62
CA PRO A 209 -22.05 9.87 -7.74
C PRO A 209 -22.12 10.71 -6.45
N GLN A 210 -21.77 10.15 -5.29
CA GLN A 210 -21.67 10.85 -4.01
C GLN A 210 -20.31 11.51 -3.77
N SER A 211 -19.36 11.37 -4.71
CA SER A 211 -18.02 11.96 -4.64
C SER A 211 -17.22 11.56 -3.40
N TRP A 212 -17.28 10.29 -2.99
CA TRP A 212 -16.47 9.78 -1.89
C TRP A 212 -14.99 9.76 -2.26
N ASP A 213 -14.11 9.93 -1.26
CA ASP A 213 -12.65 10.06 -1.45
C ASP A 213 -11.99 8.82 -2.10
N LYS A 214 -12.59 7.64 -1.88
CA LYS A 214 -12.10 6.35 -2.37
C LYS A 214 -13.26 5.43 -2.74
N ALA A 215 -13.22 4.90 -3.95
CA ALA A 215 -14.12 3.89 -4.47
C ALA A 215 -13.33 2.79 -5.18
N LEU A 216 -13.78 1.54 -5.00
CA LEU A 216 -13.43 0.42 -5.86
C LEU A 216 -14.67 0.07 -6.69
N ASP A 217 -14.59 0.27 -7.99
CA ASP A 217 -15.69 0.00 -8.93
C ASP A 217 -15.32 -1.16 -9.86
N ILE A 218 -16.20 -2.15 -9.98
CA ILE A 218 -16.00 -3.34 -10.82
C ILE A 218 -17.18 -3.42 -11.78
N LEU A 219 -16.94 -3.14 -13.05
CA LEU A 219 -17.94 -3.17 -14.11
C LEU A 219 -17.66 -4.32 -15.07
N GLY A 220 -18.65 -5.19 -15.25
CA GLY A 220 -18.67 -6.19 -16.31
C GLY A 220 -19.95 -6.08 -17.11
N SER A 221 -19.88 -6.28 -18.43
CA SER A 221 -21.03 -6.14 -19.33
C SER A 221 -22.17 -7.14 -19.06
N ARG A 222 -21.89 -8.23 -18.34
CA ARG A 222 -22.89 -9.23 -17.92
C ARG A 222 -22.88 -9.52 -16.43
N HIS A 223 -21.70 -9.61 -15.83
CA HIS A 223 -21.50 -9.95 -14.42
C HIS A 223 -20.20 -9.32 -13.92
N ALA A 224 -20.16 -9.00 -12.63
CA ALA A 224 -19.00 -8.49 -11.92
C ALA A 224 -19.00 -9.08 -10.52
N ARG A 225 -17.82 -9.42 -9.98
CA ARG A 225 -17.68 -10.08 -8.68
C ARG A 225 -16.42 -9.66 -7.93
N PHE A 226 -16.53 -9.65 -6.61
CA PHE A 226 -15.43 -9.64 -5.66
C PHE A 226 -15.51 -10.92 -4.81
N ASN A 227 -14.40 -11.65 -4.68
CA ASN A 227 -14.34 -12.91 -3.94
C ASN A 227 -13.34 -12.85 -2.80
N VAL A 228 -13.70 -13.45 -1.67
CA VAL A 228 -12.79 -13.79 -0.57
C VAL A 228 -12.83 -15.30 -0.38
N ARG A 229 -11.67 -15.95 -0.46
CA ARG A 229 -11.54 -17.41 -0.43
C ARG A 229 -10.64 -17.84 0.70
N SER A 230 -10.98 -18.92 1.40
CA SER A 230 -10.07 -19.59 2.33
C SER A 230 -9.43 -20.81 1.66
N GLY A 231 -8.22 -21.20 2.13
CA GLY A 231 -7.57 -22.44 1.70
C GLY A 231 -8.40 -23.71 2.02
N GLY A 232 -9.31 -23.61 2.99
CA GLY A 232 -10.28 -24.66 3.34
C GLY A 232 -11.53 -24.71 2.44
N GLY A 233 -11.59 -23.91 1.37
CA GLY A 233 -12.66 -23.99 0.36
C GLY A 233 -13.89 -23.13 0.63
N VAL A 234 -13.88 -22.26 1.65
CA VAL A 234 -14.96 -21.28 1.84
C VAL A 234 -14.82 -20.18 0.80
N VAL A 235 -15.92 -19.86 0.11
CA VAL A 235 -15.97 -18.78 -0.88
C VAL A 235 -17.10 -17.83 -0.51
N THR A 236 -16.74 -16.62 -0.10
CA THR A 236 -17.69 -15.52 0.11
C THR A 236 -17.54 -14.52 -1.02
N SER A 237 -18.65 -14.07 -1.57
CA SER A 237 -18.66 -13.20 -2.74
C SER A 237 -19.62 -12.02 -2.56
N VAL A 238 -19.26 -10.92 -3.19
CA VAL A 238 -20.16 -9.80 -3.49
C VAL A 238 -20.20 -9.65 -5.01
N PHE A 239 -21.36 -9.80 -5.62
CA PHE A 239 -21.46 -9.80 -7.08
C PHE A 239 -22.79 -9.24 -7.58
N SER A 240 -22.77 -8.76 -8.82
CA SER A 240 -23.96 -8.29 -9.53
C SER A 240 -24.20 -9.17 -10.75
N HIS A 241 -25.47 -9.50 -11.00
CA HIS A 241 -25.88 -10.30 -12.14
C HIS A 241 -27.10 -9.68 -12.81
N ASN A 242 -27.14 -9.67 -14.15
CA ASN A 242 -28.21 -9.02 -14.90
C ASN A 242 -29.35 -9.94 -15.37
N ASN A 243 -29.24 -11.27 -15.21
CA ASN A 243 -30.31 -12.21 -15.63
C ASN A 243 -30.45 -13.52 -14.81
N TRP A 244 -29.67 -13.76 -13.74
CA TRP A 244 -29.73 -15.05 -13.02
C TRP A 244 -30.94 -15.07 -12.09
N ASN A 245 -32.03 -15.68 -12.52
CA ASN A 245 -33.34 -15.62 -11.86
C ASN A 245 -33.87 -14.15 -11.71
N GLY A 246 -33.43 -13.25 -12.60
CA GLY A 246 -33.67 -11.80 -12.52
C GLY A 246 -32.44 -10.99 -12.09
N ALA A 247 -32.38 -9.72 -12.50
CA ALA A 247 -31.26 -8.83 -12.19
C ALA A 247 -31.21 -8.46 -10.70
N ARG A 248 -30.04 -8.61 -10.05
CA ARG A 248 -29.84 -8.27 -8.63
C ARG A 248 -28.37 -8.17 -8.24
N GLY A 249 -28.11 -7.55 -7.09
CA GLY A 249 -26.85 -7.70 -6.35
C GLY A 249 -26.98 -8.79 -5.27
N ILE A 250 -25.89 -9.51 -5.02
CA ILE A 250 -25.83 -10.60 -4.03
C ILE A 250 -24.62 -10.40 -3.13
N ILE A 251 -24.83 -10.65 -1.84
CA ILE A 251 -23.78 -10.88 -0.83
C ILE A 251 -24.06 -12.26 -0.25
N GLY A 252 -23.10 -13.18 -0.33
CA GLY A 252 -23.34 -14.55 0.13
C GLY A 252 -22.13 -15.46 0.03
N THR A 253 -22.32 -16.71 0.43
CA THR A 253 -21.37 -17.80 0.23
C THR A 253 -21.72 -18.57 -1.04
N GLU A 254 -20.74 -18.84 -1.90
CA GLU A 254 -20.93 -19.72 -3.08
C GLU A 254 -20.73 -21.18 -2.71
N SER A 255 -19.86 -21.43 -1.73
CA SER A 255 -19.66 -22.74 -1.14
C SER A 255 -20.82 -23.09 -0.19
N ASN A 256 -21.01 -24.37 0.10
CA ASN A 256 -21.98 -24.87 1.08
C ASN A 256 -21.56 -24.58 2.53
N HIS A 257 -21.49 -23.30 2.88
CA HIS A 257 -21.16 -22.78 4.21
C HIS A 257 -22.11 -21.64 4.59
N PRO A 258 -22.37 -21.39 5.89
CA PRO A 258 -23.24 -20.30 6.32
C PRO A 258 -22.69 -18.91 5.94
N LEU A 259 -23.60 -17.97 5.67
CA LEU A 259 -23.30 -16.54 5.63
C LEU A 259 -23.56 -15.93 7.01
N THR A 260 -22.61 -15.18 7.55
CA THR A 260 -22.72 -14.62 8.90
C THR A 260 -22.40 -13.14 8.95
N LEU A 261 -23.22 -12.38 9.68
CA LEU A 261 -22.93 -11.01 10.11
C LEU A 261 -22.40 -11.05 11.55
N ALA A 262 -21.25 -10.42 11.79
CA ALA A 262 -20.54 -10.49 13.07
C ALA A 262 -20.14 -9.12 13.61
N THR A 263 -20.06 -8.98 14.92
CA THR A 263 -19.48 -7.81 15.60
C THR A 263 -18.57 -8.27 16.75
N GLY A 264 -17.35 -7.72 16.82
CA GLY A 264 -16.33 -8.17 17.77
C GLY A 264 -16.01 -9.67 17.62
N TYR A 265 -15.93 -10.15 16.38
CA TYR A 265 -15.69 -11.56 16.03
C TYR A 265 -16.74 -12.56 16.54
N ARG A 266 -17.94 -12.10 16.94
CA ARG A 266 -19.07 -12.95 17.33
C ARG A 266 -20.18 -12.94 16.30
N HIS A 267 -20.71 -14.11 15.96
CA HIS A 267 -21.83 -14.26 15.04
C HIS A 267 -23.11 -13.66 15.64
N ARG A 268 -23.72 -12.71 14.92
CA ARG A 268 -24.95 -12.00 15.36
C ARG A 268 -26.15 -12.44 14.56
N MET A 269 -25.99 -12.60 13.25
CA MET A 269 -26.98 -13.16 12.35
C MET A 269 -26.31 -14.20 11.45
N THR A 270 -26.95 -15.35 11.28
CA THR A 270 -26.46 -16.45 10.45
C THR A 270 -27.54 -16.85 9.46
N ILE A 271 -27.20 -17.01 8.20
CA ILE A 271 -28.00 -17.75 7.22
C ILE A 271 -27.29 -19.08 7.02
N ASP A 272 -27.89 -20.16 7.47
CA ASP A 272 -27.29 -21.49 7.34
C ASP A 272 -27.41 -22.03 5.91
N THR A 273 -26.77 -23.17 5.65
CA THR A 273 -26.76 -23.81 4.33
C THR A 273 -28.12 -24.36 3.90
N SER A 274 -29.07 -24.49 4.83
CA SER A 274 -30.46 -24.87 4.56
C SER A 274 -31.35 -23.65 4.30
N GLY A 275 -30.79 -22.44 4.31
CA GLY A 275 -31.50 -21.19 4.08
C GLY A 275 -32.27 -20.66 5.29
N ARG A 276 -31.97 -21.14 6.50
CA ARG A 276 -32.60 -20.67 7.74
C ARG A 276 -31.85 -19.47 8.31
N VAL A 277 -32.59 -18.48 8.82
CA VAL A 277 -32.04 -17.26 9.42
C VAL A 277 -32.04 -17.37 10.94
N GLY A 278 -30.87 -17.34 11.56
CA GLY A 278 -30.69 -17.23 13.01
C GLY A 278 -30.26 -15.82 13.42
N ILE A 279 -30.89 -15.23 14.43
CA ILE A 279 -30.43 -14.01 15.11
C ILE A 279 -30.08 -14.38 16.55
N GLY A 280 -28.82 -14.16 16.95
CA GLY A 280 -28.30 -14.61 18.25
C GLY A 280 -28.06 -16.12 18.37
N THR A 281 -28.19 -16.86 17.27
CA THR A 281 -27.90 -18.29 17.16
C THR A 281 -27.20 -18.59 15.82
N THR A 282 -26.34 -19.59 15.79
CA THR A 282 -25.63 -20.06 14.58
C THR A 282 -26.25 -21.31 13.97
N ASN A 283 -27.12 -22.00 14.73
CA ASN A 283 -27.76 -23.25 14.34
C ASN A 283 -29.28 -23.09 14.50
N PRO A 284 -29.93 -22.24 13.69
CA PRO A 284 -31.38 -22.08 13.76
C PRO A 284 -32.07 -23.44 13.51
N SER A 285 -33.04 -23.78 14.32
CA SER A 285 -33.91 -24.95 14.16
C SER A 285 -35.07 -24.66 13.21
N GLU A 286 -35.54 -23.41 13.18
CA GLU A 286 -36.65 -22.92 12.36
C GLU A 286 -36.19 -22.03 11.19
N LYS A 287 -37.08 -21.75 10.24
CA LYS A 287 -36.79 -20.84 9.10
C LYS A 287 -36.29 -19.46 9.54
N LEU A 288 -36.85 -18.95 10.64
CA LEU A 288 -36.38 -17.76 11.33
C LEU A 288 -36.37 -18.08 12.83
N GLU A 289 -35.20 -18.01 13.46
CA GLU A 289 -35.04 -18.18 14.90
C GLU A 289 -34.36 -16.96 15.51
N VAL A 290 -34.94 -16.41 16.57
CA VAL A 290 -34.35 -15.32 17.34
C VAL A 290 -34.10 -15.80 18.76
N ASN A 291 -32.84 -15.97 19.12
CA ASN A 291 -32.43 -16.23 20.49
C ASN A 291 -32.36 -14.91 21.28
N GLY A 292 -33.54 -14.43 21.69
CA GLY A 292 -33.70 -13.18 22.43
C GLY A 292 -35.10 -12.59 22.28
N THR A 293 -35.27 -11.34 22.72
CA THR A 293 -36.55 -10.63 22.63
C THR A 293 -36.69 -9.90 21.31
N VAL A 294 -37.80 -10.09 20.60
CA VAL A 294 -38.15 -9.32 19.39
C VAL A 294 -38.99 -8.11 19.78
N LYS A 295 -38.48 -6.90 19.51
CA LYS A 295 -39.26 -5.66 19.59
C LYS A 295 -39.65 -5.23 18.19
N ALA A 296 -40.94 -5.29 17.88
CA ALA A 296 -41.50 -4.87 16.60
C ALA A 296 -42.72 -3.95 16.81
N THR A 297 -42.97 -3.04 15.87
CA THR A 297 -44.17 -2.18 15.90
C THR A 297 -45.45 -3.01 15.74
N LYS A 298 -45.40 -4.09 14.96
CA LYS A 298 -46.52 -5.01 14.71
C LYS A 298 -46.00 -6.39 14.36
N PHE A 299 -46.72 -7.42 14.77
CA PHE A 299 -46.58 -8.79 14.26
C PHE A 299 -47.83 -9.10 13.41
N GLU A 300 -47.62 -9.51 12.16
CA GLU A 300 -48.68 -9.92 11.24
C GLU A 300 -48.40 -11.35 10.80
N GLY A 301 -49.30 -12.27 11.14
CA GLY A 301 -49.16 -13.70 10.88
C GLY A 301 -50.14 -14.51 11.73
N ASP A 302 -50.11 -15.83 11.58
CA ASP A 302 -50.86 -16.71 12.48
C ASP A 302 -50.19 -16.72 13.86
N GLY A 303 -50.90 -16.19 14.86
CA GLY A 303 -50.46 -16.16 16.26
C GLY A 303 -50.93 -17.36 17.08
N SER A 304 -51.62 -18.34 16.47
CA SER A 304 -52.19 -19.49 17.18
C SER A 304 -51.15 -20.31 17.98
N GLY A 305 -49.88 -20.28 17.55
CA GLY A 305 -48.76 -20.95 18.20
C GLY A 305 -47.99 -20.10 19.24
N LEU A 306 -48.39 -18.85 19.49
CA LEU A 306 -47.72 -18.03 20.49
C LEU A 306 -48.08 -18.51 21.91
N THR A 307 -47.06 -18.83 22.70
CA THR A 307 -47.20 -19.25 24.10
C THR A 307 -46.46 -18.28 25.03
N GLY A 308 -46.71 -18.35 26.34
CA GLY A 308 -45.98 -17.53 27.32
C GLY A 308 -46.31 -16.03 27.30
N ILE A 309 -47.43 -15.63 26.71
CA ILE A 309 -47.88 -14.23 26.70
C ILE A 309 -48.36 -13.85 28.12
N SER A 310 -47.49 -13.24 28.92
CA SER A 310 -47.88 -12.67 30.22
C SER A 310 -48.63 -11.36 29.99
N GLY A 311 -49.96 -11.45 29.94
CA GLY A 311 -50.80 -10.26 29.88
C GLY A 311 -50.57 -9.40 31.11
N GLY A 312 -49.85 -8.28 30.98
CA GLY A 312 -49.75 -7.28 32.04
C GLY A 312 -51.13 -6.76 32.40
N GLY A 313 -51.78 -7.36 33.40
CA GLY A 313 -53.07 -7.00 34.00
C GLY A 313 -54.31 -6.96 33.09
N LYS A 314 -54.18 -7.01 31.76
CA LYS A 314 -55.28 -6.77 30.81
C LYS A 314 -55.80 -8.01 30.09
N TRP A 315 -55.21 -9.18 30.33
CA TRP A 315 -55.71 -10.46 29.83
C TRP A 315 -55.81 -11.44 31.00
N LYS A 316 -57.02 -11.94 31.28
CA LYS A 316 -57.25 -13.06 32.21
C LYS A 316 -57.73 -14.25 31.39
N THR A 317 -57.07 -15.38 31.56
CA THR A 317 -57.62 -16.68 31.15
C THR A 317 -58.73 -17.03 32.12
N LEU A 318 -59.96 -17.22 31.61
CA LEU A 318 -61.02 -17.90 32.36
C LEU A 318 -61.11 -19.34 31.85
N GLU A 319 -61.68 -20.22 32.68
CA GLU A 319 -61.63 -21.70 32.58
C GLU A 319 -62.08 -22.28 31.23
N ASP A 320 -62.77 -21.48 30.41
CA ASP A 320 -63.07 -21.78 29.02
C ASP A 320 -62.36 -20.75 28.13
N ASN A 321 -61.47 -21.20 27.23
CA ASN A 321 -60.64 -20.50 26.22
C ASN A 321 -61.23 -19.22 25.58
N PHE A 322 -61.56 -18.20 26.36
CA PHE A 322 -62.12 -16.94 25.89
C PHE A 322 -61.29 -15.77 26.38
N ILE A 323 -60.80 -15.01 25.41
CA ILE A 323 -60.17 -13.73 25.58
C ILE A 323 -61.25 -12.66 25.38
N ARG A 324 -61.62 -11.89 26.41
CA ARG A 324 -62.53 -10.73 26.28
C ARG A 324 -61.81 -9.42 26.49
N TYR A 325 -61.91 -8.52 25.50
CA TYR A 325 -61.59 -7.10 25.65
C TYR A 325 -62.85 -6.33 26.08
N GLN A 326 -62.71 -5.33 26.95
CA GLN A 326 -63.81 -4.46 27.41
C GLN A 326 -64.43 -3.56 26.32
N GLY A 327 -64.02 -3.70 25.05
CA GLY A 327 -64.46 -2.89 23.91
C GLY A 327 -64.91 -3.67 22.67
N GLY A 328 -65.46 -4.88 22.82
CA GLY A 328 -66.27 -5.50 21.76
C GLY A 328 -65.53 -6.23 20.62
N VAL A 329 -64.33 -6.75 20.86
CA VAL A 329 -63.73 -7.74 19.95
C VAL A 329 -64.02 -9.14 20.48
N PHE A 330 -64.72 -9.94 19.67
CA PHE A 330 -64.94 -11.37 19.90
C PHE A 330 -64.07 -12.16 18.92
N VAL A 331 -63.34 -13.17 19.41
CA VAL A 331 -62.77 -14.21 18.57
C VAL A 331 -63.44 -15.52 19.00
N GLY A 332 -64.35 -16.02 18.17
CA GLY A 332 -65.10 -17.25 18.42
C GLY A 332 -66.28 -17.44 17.46
N ASN A 333 -66.62 -18.69 17.17
CA ASN A 333 -67.51 -19.11 16.09
C ASN A 333 -69.01 -19.02 16.45
N ARG A 334 -69.37 -18.43 17.60
CA ARG A 334 -70.74 -18.42 18.09
C ARG A 334 -71.07 -17.08 18.75
N LEU A 335 -72.11 -16.41 18.24
CA LEU A 335 -72.69 -15.21 18.84
C LEU A 335 -73.27 -15.53 20.22
N PRO A 336 -73.15 -14.63 21.22
CA PRO A 336 -73.72 -14.86 22.53
C PRO A 336 -75.26 -14.85 22.45
N SER A 337 -75.91 -15.85 23.08
CA SER A 337 -77.37 -15.91 23.17
C SER A 337 -77.93 -14.70 23.94
N PRO A 338 -79.09 -14.15 23.54
CA PRO A 338 -79.68 -13.01 24.22
C PRO A 338 -80.03 -13.38 25.67
N LYS A 339 -79.71 -12.50 26.62
CA LYS A 339 -80.17 -12.62 28.00
C LYS A 339 -81.66 -12.27 28.03
N ASN A 340 -82.50 -13.22 28.44
CA ASN A 340 -83.88 -12.93 28.81
C ASN A 340 -83.87 -12.24 30.18
N ASN A 341 -84.35 -10.99 30.22
CA ASN A 341 -84.57 -10.26 31.46
C ASN A 341 -85.93 -10.64 32.03
N ASN A 342 -85.95 -11.16 33.25
CA ASN A 342 -87.11 -11.11 34.16
C ASN A 342 -86.69 -10.39 35.42
#